data_AF-A0A9R1AE29-F1
#
_entry.id   AF-A0A9R1AE29-F1
#
_cell.length_a   1.000
_cell.length_b   1.000
_cell.length_c   1.000
_cell.angle_alpha   90.00
_cell.angle_beta   90.00
_cell.angle_gamma   90.00
#
_symmetry.space_group_name_H-M   'P 1'
#
loop_
_entity.id
_entity.type
_entity.pdbx_description
1 polymer ?
#
loop_
_entity_poly.entity_id
_entity_poly.type
_entity_poly.pdbx_seq_one_letter_code
_entity_poly.pdbx_strand_id
1 'polypeptide(L)'
;MEVCKIVEGQRYSKRLNQGQIRALLEETCQRPHDRERDIVQMVNHNSYHDDPYAKEFGIKISERLASVEARILPAPRLKYSETGREKDCLPRVGQWNMMNKKMVNGARVRSWLCVNFARNVQESMATGFCRELARMCQASGMDFALEPVLPVIYVRPDQVERGLKARFHDAMTALGPQRKEIELLIGILPDNNGSLYGDLKRVCEIDLGLISQCCLTKQVFKMNKQILANLSLKINVKVGGRNTVLADALTRRIPLVTDKPTIIFGADVTHPHPGEDSSPSIAAVVASQDWPEVTKYAGLVSAQTHRQELIEDLYNVTHDPQRGTIHGGMVRELLISFKRTTGEKPERIIFYRME
;
A
#
# COMPACT_ATOMS: atom_id res chain seq x y z
N MET A 1 -30.70 -36.34 8.40
CA MET A 1 -30.64 -34.94 7.89
C MET A 1 -31.96 -34.47 7.30
N GLU A 2 -32.78 -35.35 6.70
CA GLU A 2 -34.04 -34.98 6.03
C GLU A 2 -35.09 -34.31 6.94
N VAL A 3 -35.01 -34.53 8.25
CA VAL A 3 -35.91 -33.94 9.27
C VAL A 3 -35.27 -32.81 10.10
N CYS A 4 -34.07 -32.35 9.74
CA CYS A 4 -33.37 -31.28 10.45
C CYS A 4 -33.53 -29.93 9.73
N LYS A 5 -33.74 -28.85 10.48
CA LYS A 5 -33.74 -27.46 9.98
C LYS A 5 -32.65 -26.65 10.69
N ILE A 6 -32.06 -25.70 9.96
CA ILE A 6 -31.13 -24.74 10.56
C ILE A 6 -31.94 -23.73 11.36
N VAL A 7 -31.59 -23.53 12.63
CA VAL A 7 -32.22 -22.54 13.51
C VAL A 7 -31.92 -21.13 13.01
N GLU A 8 -32.92 -20.25 13.02
CA GLU A 8 -32.80 -18.86 12.59
C GLU A 8 -31.90 -18.03 13.53
N GLY A 9 -31.42 -16.87 13.05
CA GLY A 9 -30.61 -15.93 13.86
C GLY A 9 -29.15 -16.35 14.09
N GLN A 10 -28.68 -17.45 13.52
CA GLN A 10 -27.29 -17.89 13.63
C GLN A 10 -26.36 -17.08 12.71
N ARG A 11 -25.49 -16.24 13.30
CA ARG A 11 -24.50 -15.46 12.54
C ARG A 11 -23.48 -16.38 11.85
N TYR A 12 -23.23 -16.14 10.57
CA TYR A 12 -22.13 -16.76 9.84
C TYR A 12 -20.78 -16.14 10.24
N SER A 13 -19.87 -16.95 10.79
CA SER A 13 -18.59 -16.48 11.34
C SER A 13 -17.37 -16.79 10.46
N LYS A 14 -17.53 -17.58 9.40
CA LYS A 14 -16.44 -17.98 8.51
C LYS A 14 -16.21 -16.95 7.40
N ARG A 15 -15.04 -17.01 6.78
CA ARG A 15 -14.70 -16.18 5.62
C ARG A 15 -15.63 -16.47 4.44
N LEU A 16 -16.25 -15.42 3.92
CA LEU A 16 -17.03 -15.48 2.68
C LEU A 16 -16.09 -15.65 1.46
N ASN A 17 -16.55 -16.42 0.48
CA ASN A 17 -15.83 -16.53 -0.80
C ASN A 17 -16.00 -15.24 -1.64
N GLN A 18 -15.19 -15.08 -2.69
CA GLN A 18 -15.20 -13.87 -3.52
C GLN A 18 -16.56 -13.57 -4.17
N GLY A 19 -17.32 -14.60 -4.56
CA GLY A 19 -18.67 -14.44 -5.11
C GLY A 19 -19.66 -13.94 -4.06
N GLN A 20 -19.62 -14.52 -2.86
CA GLN A 20 -20.46 -14.11 -1.73
C GLN A 20 -20.14 -12.69 -1.26
N ILE A 21 -18.86 -12.31 -1.21
CA ILE A 21 -18.45 -10.94 -0.89
C ILE A 21 -19.00 -9.97 -1.93
N ARG A 22 -18.91 -10.31 -3.23
CA ARG A 22 -19.46 -9.46 -4.29
C ARG A 22 -20.97 -9.26 -4.14
N ALA A 23 -21.72 -10.34 -3.94
CA ALA A 23 -23.16 -10.27 -3.72
C ALA A 23 -23.50 -9.41 -2.49
N LEU A 24 -22.78 -9.60 -1.37
CA LEU A 24 -22.96 -8.79 -0.18
C LEU A 24 -22.69 -7.30 -0.45
N LEU A 25 -21.65 -6.97 -1.20
CA LEU A 25 -21.33 -5.59 -1.56
C LEU A 25 -22.37 -4.97 -2.48
N GLU A 26 -22.90 -5.73 -3.44
CA GLU A 26 -23.97 -5.28 -4.34
C GLU A 26 -25.25 -4.94 -3.55
N GLU A 27 -25.58 -5.74 -2.54
CA GLU A 27 -26.75 -5.51 -1.67
C GLU A 27 -26.53 -4.39 -0.63
N THR A 28 -25.32 -4.25 -0.10
CA THR A 28 -25.05 -3.33 1.03
C THR A 28 -24.59 -1.93 0.59
N CYS A 29 -24.16 -1.77 -0.66
CA CYS A 29 -23.68 -0.50 -1.20
C CYS A 29 -24.84 0.43 -1.54
N GLN A 30 -25.03 1.45 -0.71
CA GLN A 30 -26.10 2.43 -0.85
C GLN A 30 -25.54 3.84 -0.99
N ARG A 31 -26.25 4.71 -1.74
CA ARG A 31 -25.91 6.13 -1.82
C ARG A 31 -26.23 6.81 -0.49
N PRO A 32 -25.51 7.89 -0.11
CA PRO A 32 -25.72 8.56 1.18
C PRO A 32 -27.18 8.92 1.48
N HIS A 33 -27.92 9.46 0.51
CA HIS A 33 -29.34 9.81 0.70
C HIS A 33 -30.26 8.61 0.96
N ASP A 34 -29.97 7.45 0.35
CA ASP A 34 -30.73 6.22 0.59
C ASP A 34 -30.45 5.68 1.99
N ARG A 35 -29.16 5.66 2.36
CA ARG A 35 -28.73 5.26 3.71
C ARG A 35 -29.35 6.15 4.79
N GLU A 36 -29.37 7.46 4.57
CA GLU A 36 -29.98 8.44 5.48
C GLU A 36 -31.47 8.16 5.70
N ARG A 37 -32.21 7.94 4.60
CA ARG A 37 -33.63 7.58 4.65
C ARG A 37 -33.85 6.27 5.41
N ASP A 38 -33.05 5.24 5.13
CA ASP A 38 -33.18 3.93 5.77
C ASP A 38 -32.92 4.03 7.29
N ILE A 39 -31.94 4.84 7.71
CA ILE A 39 -31.67 5.10 9.13
C ILE A 39 -32.86 5.79 9.80
N VAL A 40 -33.42 6.84 9.19
CA VAL A 40 -34.57 7.56 9.74
C VAL A 40 -35.79 6.63 9.83
N GLN A 41 -36.03 5.81 8.81
CA GLN A 41 -37.11 4.81 8.82
C GLN A 41 -36.91 3.77 9.93
N MET A 42 -35.68 3.28 10.14
CA MET A 42 -35.36 2.34 11.22
C MET A 42 -35.65 2.95 12.60
N VAL A 43 -35.24 4.19 12.83
CA VAL A 43 -35.48 4.89 14.12
C VAL A 43 -36.97 5.04 14.39
N ASN A 44 -37.74 5.43 13.37
CA ASN A 44 -39.20 5.58 13.47
C ASN A 44 -39.89 4.22 13.70
N HIS A 45 -39.45 3.18 12.98
CA HIS A 45 -40.02 1.83 13.12
C HIS A 45 -39.79 1.27 14.53
N ASN A 46 -38.59 1.45 15.07
CA ASN A 46 -38.22 0.92 16.38
C ASN A 46 -38.89 1.65 17.54
N SER A 47 -39.48 2.83 17.31
CA SER A 47 -40.26 3.60 18.29
C SER A 47 -39.55 3.72 19.65
N TYR A 48 -38.26 4.07 19.64
CA TYR A 48 -37.43 4.10 20.84
C TYR A 48 -37.96 5.02 21.95
N HIS A 49 -38.78 6.02 21.60
CA HIS A 49 -39.45 6.88 22.58
C HIS A 49 -40.47 6.12 23.44
N ASP A 50 -40.93 4.95 22.98
CA ASP A 50 -41.88 4.09 23.68
C ASP A 50 -41.24 2.96 24.49
N ASP A 51 -39.92 2.82 24.44
CA ASP A 51 -39.19 1.79 25.18
C ASP A 51 -39.40 1.95 26.71
N PRO A 52 -39.89 0.91 27.41
CA PRO A 52 -40.23 1.01 28.83
C PRO A 52 -39.00 1.22 29.72
N TYR A 53 -37.83 0.69 29.32
CA TYR A 53 -36.60 0.90 30.06
C TYR A 53 -36.07 2.32 29.84
N ALA A 54 -36.08 2.83 28.61
CA ALA A 54 -35.70 4.21 28.34
C ALA A 54 -36.55 5.20 29.15
N LYS A 55 -37.86 4.95 29.24
CA LYS A 55 -38.80 5.74 30.06
C LYS A 55 -38.45 5.69 31.56
N GLU A 56 -38.17 4.51 32.10
CA GLU A 56 -37.78 4.32 33.51
C GLU A 56 -36.52 5.14 33.87
N PHE A 57 -35.54 5.19 32.96
CA PHE A 57 -34.32 5.97 33.15
C PHE A 57 -34.44 7.45 32.70
N GLY A 58 -35.63 7.91 32.30
CA GLY A 58 -35.85 9.28 31.83
C GLY A 58 -35.14 9.65 30.53
N ILE A 59 -34.72 8.67 29.74
CA ILE A 59 -34.01 8.85 28.48
C ILE A 59 -35.01 9.21 27.37
N LYS A 60 -34.70 10.26 26.61
CA LYS A 60 -35.47 10.70 25.44
C LYS A 60 -34.58 10.67 24.20
N ILE A 61 -35.03 9.99 23.15
CA ILE A 61 -34.28 9.82 21.91
C ILE A 61 -34.95 10.68 20.83
N SER A 62 -34.15 11.47 20.10
CA SER A 62 -34.65 12.27 18.99
C SER A 62 -34.77 11.41 17.73
N GLU A 63 -35.85 11.64 16.96
CA GLU A 63 -36.06 11.03 15.64
C GLU A 63 -35.38 11.81 14.52
N ARG A 64 -34.74 12.94 14.84
CA ARG A 64 -34.02 13.79 13.89
C ARG A 64 -32.52 13.53 13.98
N LEU A 65 -31.87 13.51 12.82
CA LEU A 65 -30.41 13.45 12.75
C LEU A 65 -29.79 14.70 13.36
N ALA A 66 -28.69 14.51 14.09
CA ALA A 66 -27.91 15.61 14.65
C ALA A 66 -27.31 16.45 13.52
N SER A 67 -27.57 17.75 13.54
CA SER A 67 -26.98 18.70 12.59
C SER A 67 -25.64 19.21 13.13
N VAL A 68 -24.62 19.21 12.28
CA VAL A 68 -23.27 19.66 12.63
C VAL A 68 -22.76 20.61 11.56
N GLU A 69 -22.19 21.74 11.99
CA GLU A 69 -21.51 22.65 11.08
C GLU A 69 -20.17 22.06 10.65
N ALA A 70 -19.96 21.95 9.34
CA ALA A 70 -18.74 21.39 8.76
C ALA A 70 -17.99 22.43 7.92
N ARG A 71 -16.69 22.23 7.77
CA ARG A 71 -15.84 23.06 6.90
C ARG A 71 -15.23 22.21 5.79
N ILE A 72 -15.21 22.75 4.58
CA ILE A 72 -14.51 22.15 3.45
C ILE A 72 -13.13 22.81 3.36
N LEU A 73 -12.08 22.05 3.70
CA LEU A 73 -10.71 22.55 3.60
C LEU A 73 -10.29 22.68 2.13
N PRO A 74 -9.52 23.73 1.76
CA PRO A 74 -8.99 23.84 0.41
C PRO A 74 -8.01 22.71 0.11
N ALA A 75 -8.07 22.16 -1.11
CA ALA A 75 -7.14 21.14 -1.54
C ALA A 75 -5.70 21.70 -1.65
N PRO A 76 -4.67 20.94 -1.24
CA PRO A 76 -3.30 21.38 -1.41
C PRO A 76 -2.89 21.31 -2.89
N ARG A 77 -2.00 22.21 -3.30
CA ARG A 77 -1.44 22.20 -4.66
C ARG A 77 -0.34 21.15 -4.77
N LEU A 78 -0.45 20.28 -5.76
CA LEU A 78 0.55 19.26 -6.09
C LEU A 78 1.54 19.81 -7.12
N LYS A 79 2.82 19.50 -6.95
CA LYS A 79 3.90 19.87 -7.86
C LYS A 79 4.46 18.63 -8.56
N TYR A 80 4.77 18.80 -9.85
CA TYR A 80 5.30 17.81 -10.78
C TYR A 80 6.59 18.33 -11.42
N SER A 81 7.22 17.51 -12.27
CA SER A 81 8.48 17.88 -12.94
C SER A 81 8.31 19.07 -13.88
N GLU A 82 9.31 19.95 -13.90
CA GLU A 82 9.43 21.08 -14.83
C GLU A 82 9.50 20.65 -16.31
N THR A 83 9.86 19.38 -16.57
CA THR A 83 9.95 18.81 -17.93
C THR A 83 8.60 18.30 -18.46
N GLY A 84 7.57 18.30 -17.62
CA GLY A 84 6.18 17.99 -18.01
C GLY A 84 5.52 19.20 -18.69
N ARG A 85 4.43 18.96 -19.43
CA ARG A 85 3.60 20.03 -19.99
C ARG A 85 2.83 20.74 -18.88
N GLU A 86 2.32 19.98 -17.93
CA GLU A 86 1.71 20.48 -16.71
C GLU A 86 2.65 20.24 -15.53
N LYS A 87 2.92 21.32 -14.79
CA LYS A 87 3.94 21.37 -13.73
C LYS A 87 3.35 21.34 -12.33
N ASP A 88 2.07 21.65 -12.21
CA ASP A 88 1.32 21.62 -10.97
C ASP A 88 -0.13 21.17 -11.22
N CYS A 89 -0.83 20.85 -10.13
CA CYS A 89 -2.23 20.45 -10.17
C CYS A 89 -2.90 20.85 -8.88
N LEU A 90 -4.09 21.47 -8.97
CA LEU A 90 -4.99 21.62 -7.85
C LEU A 90 -6.06 20.53 -7.95
N PRO A 91 -6.08 19.54 -7.02
CA PRO A 91 -7.08 18.49 -7.03
C PRO A 91 -8.50 19.04 -6.96
N ARG A 92 -9.44 18.37 -7.62
CA ARG A 92 -10.87 18.72 -7.58
C ARG A 92 -11.66 17.54 -7.04
N VAL A 93 -12.47 17.79 -6.01
CA VAL A 93 -13.30 16.74 -5.37
C VAL A 93 -12.45 15.52 -4.96
N GLY A 94 -11.24 15.77 -4.46
CA GLY A 94 -10.30 14.72 -4.05
C GLY A 94 -9.64 13.93 -5.19
N GLN A 95 -9.76 14.36 -6.45
CA GLN A 95 -9.26 13.62 -7.62
C GLN A 95 -8.34 14.45 -8.51
N TRP A 96 -7.39 13.75 -9.15
CA TRP A 96 -6.50 14.26 -10.19
C TRP A 96 -5.93 13.08 -11.01
N ASN A 97 -5.21 13.37 -12.10
CA ASN A 97 -4.57 12.34 -12.93
C ASN A 97 -3.18 12.78 -13.41
N MET A 98 -2.46 11.85 -14.04
CA MET A 98 -1.09 12.05 -14.57
C MET A 98 -1.04 12.58 -16.01
N MET A 99 -2.18 12.87 -16.65
CA MET A 99 -2.17 13.37 -18.02
C MET A 99 -1.37 14.67 -18.11
N ASN A 100 -0.53 14.78 -19.14
CA ASN A 100 0.39 15.90 -19.40
C ASN A 100 1.46 16.17 -18.33
N LYS A 101 1.55 15.35 -17.28
CA LYS A 101 2.47 15.54 -16.15
C LYS A 101 3.58 14.50 -16.21
N LYS A 102 4.73 14.86 -15.64
CA LYS A 102 5.83 13.93 -15.36
C LYS A 102 6.10 13.91 -13.86
N MET A 103 6.45 12.75 -13.35
CA MET A 103 6.82 12.54 -11.95
C MET A 103 7.91 13.53 -11.54
N VAL A 104 7.82 14.11 -10.34
CA VAL A 104 8.79 15.12 -9.89
C VAL A 104 10.23 14.59 -9.90
N ASN A 105 10.43 13.33 -9.50
CA ASN A 105 11.70 12.62 -9.64
C ASN A 105 11.42 11.22 -10.21
N GLY A 106 11.67 11.04 -11.50
CA GLY A 106 11.70 9.72 -12.11
C GLY A 106 12.98 8.98 -11.72
N ALA A 107 12.83 7.77 -11.19
CA ALA A 107 13.95 6.89 -10.88
C ALA A 107 14.57 6.31 -12.16
N ARG A 108 15.75 5.71 -11.98
CA ARG A 108 16.48 5.00 -13.03
C ARG A 108 16.28 3.49 -12.86
N VAL A 109 15.97 2.81 -13.96
CA VAL A 109 15.85 1.35 -14.07
C VAL A 109 16.41 0.93 -15.43
N ARG A 110 17.70 0.62 -15.48
CA ARG A 110 18.42 0.16 -16.68
C ARG A 110 18.53 -1.35 -16.77
N SER A 111 18.55 -2.03 -15.63
CA SER A 111 18.70 -3.48 -15.53
C SER A 111 17.48 -4.08 -14.84
N TRP A 112 16.56 -4.66 -15.60
CA TRP A 112 15.36 -5.30 -15.06
C TRP A 112 15.03 -6.62 -15.75
N LEU A 113 14.19 -7.42 -15.09
CA LEU A 113 13.78 -8.76 -15.54
C LEU A 113 12.26 -8.87 -15.59
N CYS A 114 11.76 -9.80 -16.39
CA CYS A 114 10.37 -10.24 -16.33
C CYS A 114 10.28 -11.77 -16.27
N VAL A 115 9.43 -12.28 -15.37
CA VAL A 115 9.09 -13.70 -15.27
C VAL A 115 7.57 -13.86 -15.36
N ASN A 116 7.13 -14.69 -16.30
CA ASN A 116 5.72 -14.99 -16.48
C ASN A 116 5.36 -16.32 -15.79
N PHE A 117 4.39 -16.27 -14.87
CA PHE A 117 3.85 -17.44 -14.19
C PHE A 117 2.48 -17.87 -14.72
N ALA A 118 1.95 -17.16 -15.73
CA ALA A 118 0.65 -17.43 -16.31
C ALA A 118 0.77 -18.15 -17.66
N ARG A 119 0.37 -19.42 -17.69
CA ARG A 119 0.48 -20.28 -18.89
C ARG A 119 -0.32 -19.75 -20.09
N ASN A 120 -1.42 -19.05 -19.84
CA ASN A 120 -2.28 -18.47 -20.87
C ASN A 120 -1.74 -17.15 -21.46
N VAL A 121 -0.66 -16.59 -20.91
CA VAL A 121 0.01 -15.42 -21.48
C VAL A 121 1.17 -15.90 -22.33
N GLN A 122 1.06 -15.69 -23.64
CA GLN A 122 2.13 -16.00 -24.60
C GLN A 122 3.32 -15.04 -24.41
N GLU A 123 4.52 -15.51 -24.73
CA GLU A 123 5.75 -14.73 -24.60
C GLU A 123 5.72 -13.41 -25.38
N SER A 124 5.18 -13.42 -26.60
CA SER A 124 5.02 -12.21 -27.42
C SER A 124 4.14 -11.16 -26.75
N MET A 125 3.07 -11.59 -26.08
CA MET A 125 2.15 -10.71 -25.35
C MET A 125 2.78 -10.18 -24.06
N ALA A 126 3.48 -11.03 -23.31
CA ALA A 126 4.22 -10.59 -22.13
C ALA A 126 5.30 -9.56 -22.49
N THR A 127 6.06 -9.82 -23.56
CA THR A 127 7.07 -8.89 -24.09
C THR A 127 6.45 -7.59 -24.54
N GLY A 128 5.35 -7.64 -25.30
CA GLY A 128 4.61 -6.45 -25.73
C GLY A 128 4.11 -5.60 -24.56
N PHE A 129 3.51 -6.24 -23.55
CA PHE A 129 3.07 -5.56 -22.33
C PHE A 129 4.23 -4.89 -21.58
N CYS A 130 5.35 -5.57 -21.42
CA CYS A 130 6.50 -4.99 -20.72
C CYS A 130 7.09 -3.80 -21.47
N ARG A 131 7.15 -3.87 -22.81
CA ARG A 131 7.60 -2.74 -23.64
C ARG A 131 6.68 -1.53 -23.52
N GLU A 132 5.36 -1.73 -23.53
CA GLU A 132 4.39 -0.65 -23.32
C GLU A 132 4.47 -0.05 -21.91
N LEU A 133 4.69 -0.89 -20.89
CA LEU A 133 4.91 -0.43 -19.53
C LEU A 133 6.21 0.39 -19.42
N ALA A 134 7.30 -0.07 -20.03
CA ALA A 134 8.57 0.67 -20.07
C ALA A 134 8.41 2.03 -20.76
N ARG A 135 7.69 2.09 -21.90
CA ARG A 135 7.34 3.35 -22.58
C ARG A 135 6.53 4.27 -21.68
N MET A 136 5.58 3.74 -20.91
CA MET A 136 4.80 4.54 -19.96
C MET A 136 5.67 5.08 -18.81
N CYS A 137 6.62 4.30 -18.30
CA CYS A 137 7.60 4.78 -17.32
C CYS A 137 8.44 5.94 -17.89
N GLN A 138 8.95 5.81 -19.12
CA GLN A 138 9.69 6.88 -19.79
C GLN A 138 8.83 8.14 -20.02
N ALA A 139 7.60 7.96 -20.52
CA ALA A 139 6.66 9.06 -20.73
C ALA A 139 6.33 9.80 -19.42
N SER A 140 6.30 9.06 -18.31
CA SER A 140 6.08 9.59 -16.96
C SER A 140 7.32 10.24 -16.33
N GLY A 141 8.48 10.20 -17.01
CA GLY A 141 9.71 10.89 -16.60
C GLY A 141 10.80 10.02 -15.98
N MET A 142 10.68 8.68 -16.03
CA MET A 142 11.72 7.75 -15.56
C MET A 142 12.81 7.51 -16.61
N ASP A 143 14.06 7.26 -16.17
CA ASP A 143 15.13 6.69 -17.02
C ASP A 143 14.98 5.16 -17.01
N PHE A 144 14.10 4.63 -17.85
CA PHE A 144 13.71 3.21 -17.86
C PHE A 144 14.14 2.53 -19.17
N ALA A 145 14.87 1.40 -19.08
CA ALA A 145 15.28 0.63 -20.25
C ALA A 145 14.08 -0.07 -20.92
N LEU A 146 13.96 0.05 -22.24
CA LEU A 146 12.82 -0.51 -22.99
C LEU A 146 12.76 -2.03 -22.98
N GLU A 147 13.93 -2.68 -22.97
CA GLU A 147 14.06 -4.14 -23.00
C GLU A 147 14.64 -4.65 -21.68
N PRO A 148 14.20 -5.84 -21.20
CA PRO A 148 14.79 -6.49 -20.04
C PRO A 148 16.19 -7.02 -20.37
N VAL A 149 16.99 -7.30 -19.33
CA VAL A 149 18.35 -7.87 -19.48
C VAL A 149 18.32 -9.20 -20.23
N LEU A 150 17.26 -9.99 -20.05
CA LEU A 150 17.06 -11.28 -20.69
C LEU A 150 15.58 -11.42 -21.14
N PRO A 151 15.29 -12.16 -22.25
CA PRO A 151 13.94 -12.33 -22.80
C PRO A 151 12.94 -12.96 -21.82
N VAL A 152 11.67 -12.55 -21.83
CA VAL A 152 10.66 -13.05 -20.87
C VAL A 152 10.54 -14.58 -20.93
N ILE A 153 10.56 -15.24 -19.78
CA ILE A 153 10.38 -16.70 -19.69
C ILE A 153 9.09 -17.07 -18.95
N TYR A 154 8.52 -18.22 -19.32
CA TYR A 154 7.48 -18.86 -18.51
C TYR A 154 8.11 -19.75 -17.44
N VAL A 155 7.68 -19.58 -16.20
CA VAL A 155 8.02 -20.44 -15.07
C VAL A 155 6.72 -20.98 -14.48
N ARG A 156 6.66 -22.29 -14.20
CA ARG A 156 5.47 -22.85 -13.55
C ARG A 156 5.33 -22.30 -12.12
N PRO A 157 4.11 -21.97 -11.65
CA PRO A 157 3.90 -21.45 -10.30
C PRO A 157 4.51 -22.29 -9.16
N ASP A 158 4.50 -23.61 -9.28
CA ASP A 158 5.08 -24.54 -8.30
C ASP A 158 6.61 -24.48 -8.24
N GLN A 159 7.25 -23.86 -9.23
CA GLN A 159 8.70 -23.67 -9.34
C GLN A 159 9.13 -22.22 -9.08
N VAL A 160 8.30 -21.42 -8.42
CA VAL A 160 8.55 -19.97 -8.20
C VAL A 160 9.93 -19.68 -7.63
N GLU A 161 10.32 -20.36 -6.54
CA GLU A 161 11.61 -20.11 -5.89
C GLU A 161 12.78 -20.48 -6.80
N ARG A 162 12.78 -21.71 -7.33
CA ARG A 162 13.83 -22.19 -8.24
C ARG A 162 13.93 -21.32 -9.48
N GLY A 163 12.80 -20.98 -10.10
CA GLY A 163 12.75 -20.20 -11.32
C GLY A 163 13.22 -18.76 -11.13
N LEU A 164 12.85 -18.09 -10.03
CA LEU A 164 13.34 -16.74 -9.72
C LEU A 164 14.84 -16.73 -9.41
N LYS A 165 15.33 -17.66 -8.59
CA LYS A 165 16.75 -17.76 -8.23
C LYS A 165 17.62 -18.07 -9.46
N ALA A 166 17.22 -19.05 -10.28
CA ALA A 166 17.91 -19.36 -11.54
C ALA A 166 17.91 -18.15 -12.48
N ARG A 167 16.76 -17.50 -12.63
CA ARG A 167 16.64 -16.34 -13.52
C ARG A 167 17.49 -15.16 -13.10
N PHE A 168 17.56 -14.90 -11.79
CA PHE A 168 18.43 -13.88 -11.25
C PHE A 168 19.91 -14.21 -11.50
N HIS A 169 20.31 -15.46 -11.29
CA HIS A 169 21.69 -15.91 -11.54
C HIS A 169 22.09 -15.77 -13.01
N ASP A 170 21.22 -16.18 -13.94
CA ASP A 170 21.46 -16.02 -15.38
C ASP A 170 21.66 -14.54 -15.76
N ALA A 171 20.83 -13.66 -15.19
CA ALA A 171 20.90 -12.23 -15.44
C ALA A 171 22.19 -11.60 -14.90
N MET A 172 22.59 -11.98 -13.68
CA MET A 172 23.86 -11.54 -13.09
C MET A 172 25.07 -12.01 -13.91
N THR A 173 24.99 -13.23 -14.46
CA THR A 173 26.03 -13.76 -15.37
C THR A 173 26.09 -12.96 -16.66
N ALA A 174 24.93 -12.64 -17.26
CA ALA A 174 24.84 -11.88 -18.50
C ALA A 174 25.33 -10.43 -18.37
N LEU A 175 25.12 -9.78 -17.21
CA LEU A 175 25.59 -8.42 -16.95
C LEU A 175 27.11 -8.34 -16.70
N GLY A 176 27.75 -9.48 -16.41
CA GLY A 176 29.19 -9.60 -16.27
C GLY A 176 29.80 -8.91 -15.04
N PRO A 177 31.14 -8.88 -14.94
CA PRO A 177 31.88 -8.45 -13.74
C PRO A 177 31.77 -6.96 -13.42
N GLN A 178 31.18 -6.13 -14.30
CA GLN A 178 30.91 -4.72 -14.01
C GLN A 178 29.81 -4.51 -12.95
N ARG A 179 29.22 -5.58 -12.39
CA ARG A 179 28.26 -5.59 -11.27
C ARG A 179 27.20 -4.49 -11.36
N LYS A 180 26.51 -4.39 -12.49
CA LYS A 180 25.24 -3.67 -12.51
C LYS A 180 24.22 -4.52 -11.74
N GLU A 181 23.68 -3.97 -10.67
CA GLU A 181 22.62 -4.63 -9.90
C GLU A 181 21.33 -4.71 -10.75
N ILE A 182 20.51 -5.72 -10.51
CA ILE A 182 19.17 -5.80 -11.06
C ILE A 182 18.27 -4.90 -10.21
N GLU A 183 17.71 -3.86 -10.82
CA GLU A 183 16.96 -2.81 -10.12
C GLU A 183 15.47 -3.17 -9.96
N LEU A 184 14.94 -4.07 -10.81
CA LEU A 184 13.52 -4.43 -10.80
C LEU A 184 13.27 -5.83 -11.39
N LEU A 185 12.34 -6.56 -10.77
CA LEU A 185 11.72 -7.75 -11.35
C LEU A 185 10.22 -7.53 -11.55
N ILE A 186 9.72 -7.76 -12.77
CA ILE A 186 8.30 -7.79 -13.10
C ILE A 186 7.81 -9.24 -13.08
N GLY A 187 6.78 -9.52 -12.29
CA GLY A 187 6.16 -10.84 -12.22
C GLY A 187 4.76 -10.83 -12.83
N ILE A 188 4.52 -11.58 -13.90
CA ILE A 188 3.15 -11.74 -14.45
C ILE A 188 2.50 -12.93 -13.77
N LEU A 189 1.40 -12.70 -13.04
CA LEU A 189 0.70 -13.70 -12.25
C LEU A 189 -0.70 -13.98 -12.80
N PRO A 190 -1.22 -15.21 -12.68
CA PRO A 190 -2.63 -15.48 -12.92
C PRO A 190 -3.53 -14.67 -11.99
N ASP A 191 -4.74 -14.36 -12.43
CA ASP A 191 -5.72 -13.59 -11.64
C ASP A 191 -6.07 -14.28 -10.31
N ASN A 192 -6.12 -15.62 -10.30
CA ASN A 192 -6.17 -16.42 -9.09
C ASN A 192 -4.78 -17.04 -8.85
N ASN A 193 -4.03 -16.48 -7.91
CA ASN A 193 -2.62 -16.81 -7.69
C ASN A 193 -2.32 -17.49 -6.35
N GLY A 194 -3.28 -17.72 -5.46
CA GLY A 194 -3.05 -18.45 -4.21
C GLY A 194 -1.83 -17.94 -3.43
N SER A 195 -0.90 -18.83 -3.06
CA SER A 195 0.34 -18.47 -2.35
C SER A 195 1.40 -17.81 -3.24
N LEU A 196 1.30 -17.92 -4.57
CA LEU A 196 2.34 -17.51 -5.52
C LEU A 196 2.77 -16.05 -5.36
N TYR A 197 1.83 -15.15 -5.08
CA TYR A 197 2.14 -13.75 -4.82
C TYR A 197 3.05 -13.60 -3.58
N GLY A 198 2.71 -14.29 -2.50
CA GLY A 198 3.49 -14.30 -1.26
C GLY A 198 4.87 -14.95 -1.45
N ASP A 199 4.92 -16.08 -2.17
CA ASP A 199 6.16 -16.79 -2.47
C ASP A 199 7.11 -15.95 -3.32
N LEU A 200 6.60 -15.31 -4.39
CA LEU A 200 7.37 -14.38 -5.22
C LEU A 200 7.90 -13.23 -4.37
N LYS A 201 7.06 -12.65 -3.51
CA LYS A 201 7.44 -11.52 -2.65
C LYS A 201 8.53 -11.90 -1.66
N ARG A 202 8.38 -13.02 -0.96
CA ARG A 202 9.39 -13.57 -0.05
C ARG A 202 10.71 -13.78 -0.77
N VAL A 203 10.70 -14.50 -1.89
CA VAL A 203 11.95 -14.82 -2.62
C VAL A 203 12.62 -13.56 -3.16
N CYS A 204 11.87 -12.62 -3.75
CA CYS A 204 12.46 -11.38 -4.23
C CYS A 204 12.99 -10.51 -3.09
N GLU A 205 12.17 -10.20 -2.08
CA GLU A 205 12.46 -9.15 -1.11
C GLU A 205 13.33 -9.64 0.07
N ILE A 206 13.23 -10.92 0.44
CA ILE A 206 14.01 -11.52 1.55
C ILE A 206 15.23 -12.28 1.03
N ASP A 207 15.05 -13.22 0.10
CA ASP A 207 16.15 -14.10 -0.32
C ASP A 207 17.12 -13.40 -1.28
N LEU A 208 16.61 -12.55 -2.19
CA LEU A 208 17.39 -11.95 -3.28
C LEU A 208 17.66 -10.44 -3.12
N GLY A 209 16.96 -9.75 -2.22
CA GLY A 209 17.06 -8.29 -2.07
C GLY A 209 16.60 -7.49 -3.31
N LEU A 210 15.69 -8.06 -4.10
CA LEU A 210 15.18 -7.48 -5.34
C LEU A 210 13.83 -6.79 -5.15
N ILE A 211 13.74 -5.59 -5.71
CA ILE A 211 12.47 -4.88 -5.84
C ILE A 211 11.60 -5.59 -6.89
N SER A 212 10.35 -5.89 -6.54
CA SER A 212 9.43 -6.60 -7.44
C SER A 212 8.10 -5.86 -7.69
N GLN A 213 7.60 -5.93 -8.93
CA GLN A 213 6.27 -5.46 -9.35
C GLN A 213 5.47 -6.59 -9.99
N CYS A 214 4.43 -7.05 -9.29
CA CYS A 214 3.52 -8.07 -9.81
C CYS A 214 2.41 -7.44 -10.67
N CYS A 215 2.07 -8.08 -11.79
CA CYS A 215 1.02 -7.70 -12.72
C CYS A 215 0.12 -8.90 -12.95
N LEU A 216 -1.20 -8.70 -12.97
CA LEU A 216 -2.16 -9.79 -13.20
C LEU A 216 -2.44 -10.01 -14.69
N THR A 217 -2.81 -11.23 -15.07
CA THR A 217 -3.19 -11.59 -16.43
C THR A 217 -4.25 -10.65 -17.03
N LYS A 218 -5.30 -10.28 -16.29
CA LYS A 218 -6.30 -9.31 -16.78
C LYS A 218 -5.72 -7.94 -17.15
N GLN A 219 -4.63 -7.52 -16.51
CA GLN A 219 -3.97 -6.24 -16.80
C GLN A 219 -3.13 -6.34 -18.07
N VAL A 220 -2.46 -7.49 -18.26
CA VAL A 220 -1.69 -7.80 -19.47
C VAL A 220 -2.60 -7.86 -20.69
N PHE A 221 -3.72 -8.59 -20.61
CA PHE A 221 -4.67 -8.71 -21.71
C PHE A 221 -5.37 -7.39 -22.04
N LYS A 222 -5.72 -6.58 -21.03
CA LYS A 222 -6.43 -5.32 -21.25
C LYS A 222 -5.52 -4.20 -21.77
N MET A 223 -4.23 -4.20 -21.39
CA MET A 223 -3.21 -3.23 -21.80
C MET A 223 -3.69 -1.76 -21.76
N ASN A 224 -4.45 -1.41 -20.73
CA ASN A 224 -5.07 -0.10 -20.62
C ASN A 224 -4.05 0.96 -20.17
N LYS A 225 -4.02 2.12 -20.84
CA LYS A 225 -3.09 3.22 -20.53
C LYS A 225 -3.14 3.70 -19.07
N GLN A 226 -4.33 3.77 -18.47
CA GLN A 226 -4.49 4.12 -17.06
C GLN A 226 -3.88 3.06 -16.13
N ILE A 227 -3.99 1.78 -16.48
CA ILE A 227 -3.35 0.69 -15.72
C ILE A 227 -1.83 0.83 -15.79
N LEU A 228 -1.28 1.04 -16.99
CA LEU A 228 0.15 1.25 -17.18
C LEU A 228 0.66 2.49 -16.42
N ALA A 229 -0.09 3.60 -16.45
CA ALA A 229 0.24 4.80 -15.70
C ALA A 229 0.26 4.52 -14.19
N ASN A 230 -0.76 3.84 -13.65
CA ASN A 230 -0.81 3.46 -12.24
C ASN A 230 0.32 2.50 -11.84
N LEU A 231 0.70 1.56 -12.72
CA LEU A 231 1.84 0.67 -12.50
C LEU A 231 3.15 1.46 -12.49
N SER A 232 3.34 2.41 -13.41
CA SER A 232 4.54 3.26 -13.44
C SER A 232 4.69 4.08 -12.15
N LEU A 233 3.59 4.59 -11.58
CA LEU A 233 3.59 5.28 -10.27
C LEU A 233 4.06 4.38 -9.14
N LYS A 234 3.67 3.10 -9.14
CA LYS A 234 4.12 2.13 -8.14
C LYS A 234 5.59 1.77 -8.31
N ILE A 235 6.02 1.55 -9.56
CA ILE A 235 7.41 1.21 -9.88
C ILE A 235 8.32 2.35 -9.45
N ASN A 236 8.01 3.60 -9.84
CA ASN A 236 8.83 4.75 -9.53
C ASN A 236 9.11 4.90 -8.03
N VAL A 237 8.10 4.79 -7.18
CA VAL A 237 8.28 4.89 -5.72
C VAL A 237 9.09 3.73 -5.17
N LYS A 238 8.86 2.50 -5.66
CA LYS A 238 9.60 1.31 -5.21
C LYS A 238 11.10 1.40 -5.50
N VAL A 239 11.47 1.94 -6.66
CA VAL A 239 12.87 2.14 -7.06
C VAL A 239 13.42 3.51 -6.61
N GLY A 240 12.79 4.14 -5.62
CA GLY A 240 13.33 5.32 -4.91
C GLY A 240 12.98 6.69 -5.51
N GLY A 241 12.17 6.72 -6.56
CA GLY A 241 11.64 7.94 -7.17
C GLY A 241 10.50 8.58 -6.36
N ARG A 242 10.10 9.77 -6.78
CA ARG A 242 8.99 10.55 -6.19
C ARG A 242 8.02 10.94 -7.28
N ASN A 243 6.75 10.63 -7.07
CA ASN A 243 5.72 10.91 -8.07
C ASN A 243 5.30 12.39 -8.04
N THR A 244 5.01 12.92 -6.86
CA THR A 244 4.46 14.27 -6.64
C THR A 244 4.98 14.79 -5.31
N VAL A 245 5.05 16.12 -5.16
CA VAL A 245 5.33 16.77 -3.87
C VAL A 245 4.27 17.86 -3.61
N LEU A 246 4.05 18.22 -2.35
CA LEU A 246 3.19 19.37 -2.04
C LEU A 246 3.95 20.66 -2.38
N ALA A 247 3.32 21.57 -3.13
CA ALA A 247 3.97 22.83 -3.52
C ALA A 247 4.40 23.67 -2.31
N ASP A 248 3.59 23.64 -1.24
CA ASP A 248 3.90 24.35 0.00
C ASP A 248 5.01 23.69 0.82
N ALA A 249 5.27 22.39 0.63
CA ALA A 249 6.40 21.73 1.29
C ALA A 249 7.75 22.25 0.76
N LEU A 250 7.84 22.50 -0.55
CA LEU A 250 9.03 23.05 -1.20
C LEU A 250 9.39 24.47 -0.71
N THR A 251 8.39 25.23 -0.31
CA THR A 251 8.54 26.62 0.19
C THR A 251 8.47 26.70 1.72
N ARG A 252 8.43 25.55 2.41
CA ARG A 252 8.32 25.44 3.88
C ARG A 252 7.12 26.18 4.47
N ARG A 253 5.97 26.13 3.78
CA ARG A 253 4.72 26.82 4.15
C ARG A 253 3.66 25.91 4.74
N ILE A 254 4.01 24.68 5.09
CA ILE A 254 3.12 23.76 5.83
C ILE A 254 3.42 23.92 7.32
N PRO A 255 2.55 24.57 8.11
CA PRO A 255 2.77 24.77 9.54
C PRO A 255 2.92 23.43 10.25
N LEU A 256 3.78 23.40 11.28
CA LEU A 256 4.07 22.22 12.11
C LEU A 256 4.71 21.03 11.38
N VAL A 257 4.90 21.10 10.06
CA VAL A 257 5.50 20.02 9.26
C VAL A 257 6.83 20.46 8.64
N THR A 258 6.87 21.68 8.08
CA THR A 258 8.01 22.14 7.27
C THR A 258 8.74 23.35 7.83
N ASP A 259 8.23 23.93 8.91
CA ASP A 259 8.81 25.07 9.63
C ASP A 259 10.14 24.72 10.33
N LYS A 260 10.27 23.47 10.79
CA LYS A 260 11.50 22.91 11.36
C LYS A 260 11.55 21.39 11.14
N PRO A 261 12.72 20.74 11.28
CA PRO A 261 12.86 19.29 11.07
C PRO A 261 11.78 18.50 11.83
N THR A 262 10.84 17.95 11.08
CA THR A 262 9.70 17.21 11.62
C THR A 262 9.64 15.84 10.96
N ILE A 263 9.49 14.81 11.77
CA ILE A 263 9.27 13.43 11.31
C ILE A 263 7.81 13.05 11.56
N ILE A 264 7.17 12.44 10.56
CA ILE A 264 5.80 11.94 10.65
C ILE A 264 5.83 10.42 10.68
N PHE A 265 5.26 9.84 11.73
CA PHE A 265 5.06 8.41 11.91
C PHE A 265 3.64 7.99 11.57
N GLY A 266 3.51 6.77 11.04
CA GLY A 266 2.28 6.01 10.97
C GLY A 266 2.49 4.64 11.62
N ALA A 267 1.53 4.18 12.41
CA ALA A 267 1.61 2.87 13.06
C ALA A 267 0.27 2.15 13.03
N ASP A 268 0.31 0.84 12.80
CA ASP A 268 -0.85 -0.03 12.71
C ASP A 268 -0.52 -1.45 13.20
N VAL A 269 -1.54 -2.19 13.64
CA VAL A 269 -1.43 -3.60 13.99
C VAL A 269 -2.49 -4.39 13.22
N THR A 270 -2.05 -5.40 12.50
CA THR A 270 -2.95 -6.34 11.81
C THR A 270 -3.06 -7.63 12.59
N HIS A 271 -4.29 -8.02 12.94
CA HIS A 271 -4.58 -9.30 13.58
C HIS A 271 -4.89 -10.42 12.57
N PRO A 272 -4.67 -11.69 12.97
CA PRO A 272 -5.16 -12.85 12.21
C PRO A 272 -6.68 -12.84 12.02
N HIS A 273 -7.13 -13.61 11.04
CA HIS A 273 -8.56 -13.71 10.73
C HIS A 273 -9.36 -14.29 11.92
N PRO A 274 -10.66 -13.95 12.05
CA PRO A 274 -11.53 -14.58 13.04
C PRO A 274 -11.51 -16.11 12.94
N GLY A 275 -11.26 -16.79 14.05
CA GLY A 275 -11.14 -18.26 14.13
C GLY A 275 -9.72 -18.82 13.91
N GLU A 276 -8.73 -17.96 13.72
CA GLU A 276 -7.31 -18.33 13.76
C GLU A 276 -6.73 -17.92 15.12
N ASP A 277 -6.36 -18.90 15.95
CA ASP A 277 -6.08 -18.67 17.38
C ASP A 277 -4.59 -18.66 17.74
N SER A 278 -3.70 -18.97 16.78
CA SER A 278 -2.26 -19.16 17.05
C SER A 278 -1.35 -18.20 16.28
N SER A 279 -1.82 -17.61 15.19
CA SER A 279 -1.00 -16.70 14.37
C SER A 279 -0.70 -15.41 15.13
N PRO A 280 0.51 -14.85 15.00
CA PRO A 280 0.88 -13.61 15.68
C PRO A 280 0.12 -12.42 15.09
N SER A 281 0.01 -11.33 15.86
CA SER A 281 -0.33 -10.04 15.28
C SER A 281 0.93 -9.44 14.64
N ILE A 282 0.76 -8.64 13.59
CA ILE A 282 1.87 -7.97 12.92
C ILE A 282 1.73 -6.47 13.15
N ALA A 283 2.69 -5.88 13.87
CA ALA A 283 2.83 -4.44 13.98
C ALA A 283 3.66 -3.90 12.82
N ALA A 284 3.24 -2.75 12.29
CA ALA A 284 3.97 -2.01 11.27
C ALA A 284 4.12 -0.55 11.70
N VAL A 285 5.34 -0.02 11.65
CA VAL A 285 5.64 1.38 11.94
C VAL A 285 6.39 1.97 10.76
N VAL A 286 5.88 3.07 10.22
CA VAL A 286 6.50 3.82 9.13
C VAL A 286 6.87 5.22 9.59
N ALA A 287 7.92 5.81 9.01
CA ALA A 287 8.27 7.21 9.24
C ALA A 287 8.77 7.90 7.98
N SER A 288 8.41 9.17 7.80
CA SER A 288 8.89 10.02 6.70
C SER A 288 10.42 10.15 6.73
N GLN A 289 11.09 10.23 5.59
CA GLN A 289 12.57 10.19 5.48
C GLN A 289 13.18 11.36 4.70
N ASP A 290 12.38 12.22 4.09
CA ASP A 290 12.84 13.28 3.18
C ASP A 290 12.23 14.65 3.55
N TRP A 291 12.36 15.05 4.82
CA TRP A 291 12.01 16.42 5.23
C TRP A 291 12.80 17.45 4.39
N PRO A 292 12.16 18.53 3.90
CA PRO A 292 10.80 19.01 4.21
C PRO A 292 9.68 18.47 3.31
N GLU A 293 9.99 17.63 2.32
CA GLU A 293 9.02 17.23 1.28
C GLU A 293 8.06 16.13 1.74
N VAL A 294 8.47 15.28 2.68
CA VAL A 294 7.64 14.25 3.34
C VAL A 294 6.94 13.31 2.34
N THR A 295 7.68 12.83 1.35
CA THR A 295 7.16 11.94 0.30
C THR A 295 7.72 10.52 0.34
N LYS A 296 8.84 10.32 1.05
CA LYS A 296 9.49 9.02 1.21
C LYS A 296 9.28 8.54 2.63
N TYR A 297 8.94 7.25 2.78
CA TYR A 297 8.76 6.61 4.07
C TYR A 297 9.60 5.35 4.14
N ALA A 298 10.22 5.12 5.29
CA ALA A 298 10.79 3.82 5.66
C ALA A 298 9.79 3.12 6.58
N GLY A 299 9.72 1.79 6.50
CA GLY A 299 8.84 0.97 7.30
C GLY A 299 9.58 -0.17 7.98
N LEU A 300 9.18 -0.47 9.21
CA LEU A 300 9.60 -1.63 9.98
C LEU A 300 8.36 -2.43 10.35
N VAL A 301 8.53 -3.74 10.42
CA VAL A 301 7.47 -4.67 10.81
C VAL A 301 8.00 -5.58 11.90
N SER A 302 7.14 -5.93 12.86
CA SER A 302 7.48 -6.82 13.96
C SER A 302 6.29 -7.74 14.25
N ALA A 303 6.57 -9.02 14.47
CA ALA A 303 5.57 -9.97 14.93
C ALA A 303 5.44 -9.86 16.45
N GLN A 304 4.21 -9.86 16.95
CA GLN A 304 3.90 -9.75 18.36
C GLN A 304 2.80 -10.71 18.78
N THR A 305 2.51 -10.74 20.08
CA THR A 305 1.54 -11.65 20.69
C THR A 305 0.18 -11.66 19.98
N HIS A 306 -0.49 -12.82 19.97
CA HIS A 306 -1.79 -13.00 19.33
C HIS A 306 -2.82 -11.99 19.85
N ARG A 307 -3.47 -11.25 18.94
CA ARG A 307 -4.46 -10.19 19.24
C ARG A 307 -3.98 -9.10 20.19
N GLN A 308 -2.67 -8.87 20.25
CA GLN A 308 -2.08 -7.76 20.99
C GLN A 308 -2.14 -6.48 20.16
N GLU A 309 -2.78 -5.43 20.68
CA GLU A 309 -2.88 -4.14 19.98
C GLU A 309 -1.75 -3.16 20.36
N LEU A 310 -1.20 -3.28 21.58
CA LEU A 310 -0.04 -2.48 21.96
C LEU A 310 1.20 -2.95 21.18
N ILE A 311 1.90 -2.01 20.56
CA ILE A 311 3.09 -2.32 19.77
C ILE A 311 4.27 -2.57 20.72
N GLU A 312 4.61 -3.85 20.94
CA GLU A 312 5.62 -4.28 21.92
C GLU A 312 7.02 -3.77 21.54
N ASP A 313 7.36 -3.85 20.25
CA ASP A 313 8.67 -3.47 19.72
C ASP A 313 8.72 -2.01 19.22
N LEU A 314 7.79 -1.15 19.67
CA LEU A 314 7.79 0.27 19.31
C LEU A 314 9.07 0.95 19.82
N TYR A 315 9.39 0.67 21.07
CA TYR A 315 10.62 1.06 21.76
C TYR A 315 10.89 0.04 22.87
N ASN A 316 12.13 -0.45 22.94
CA ASN A 316 12.54 -1.36 23.99
C ASN A 316 13.92 -1.01 24.53
N VAL A 317 14.22 -1.55 25.70
CA VAL A 317 15.50 -1.40 26.37
C VAL A 317 15.95 -2.76 26.84
N THR A 318 17.12 -3.21 26.40
CA THR A 318 17.74 -4.46 26.82
C THR A 318 19.05 -4.15 27.55
N HIS A 319 19.41 -4.99 28.52
CA HIS A 319 20.66 -4.83 29.26
C HIS A 319 21.67 -5.86 28.77
N ASP A 320 22.75 -5.39 28.14
CA ASP A 320 23.86 -6.23 27.71
C ASP A 320 24.98 -6.21 28.77
N PRO A 321 25.49 -7.38 29.21
CA PRO A 321 26.52 -7.44 30.24
C PRO A 321 27.82 -6.69 29.91
N GLN A 322 28.14 -6.48 28.63
CA GLN A 322 29.37 -5.80 28.18
C GLN A 322 29.10 -4.37 27.71
N ARG A 323 27.96 -4.11 27.08
CA ARG A 323 27.62 -2.82 26.44
C ARG A 323 26.70 -1.95 27.29
N GLY A 324 26.20 -2.47 28.42
CA GLY A 324 25.27 -1.79 29.30
C GLY A 324 23.86 -1.70 28.71
N THR A 325 23.16 -0.62 29.02
CA THR A 325 21.78 -0.38 28.54
C THR A 325 21.75 -0.11 27.03
N ILE A 326 21.13 -1.01 26.27
CA ILE A 326 20.90 -0.89 24.84
C ILE A 326 19.45 -0.44 24.60
N HIS A 327 19.29 0.71 23.97
CA HIS A 327 17.99 1.20 23.50
C HIS A 327 17.73 0.66 22.09
N GLY A 328 16.51 0.19 21.84
CA GLY A 328 16.07 -0.41 20.59
C GLY A 328 14.63 -0.08 20.23
N GLY A 329 14.06 -0.88 19.34
CA GLY A 329 12.70 -0.75 18.83
C GLY A 329 12.57 0.11 17.57
N MET A 330 11.42 -0.02 16.93
CA MET A 330 11.15 0.51 15.59
C MET A 330 11.29 2.03 15.49
N VAL A 331 10.85 2.77 16.52
CA VAL A 331 10.94 4.25 16.52
C VAL A 331 12.40 4.70 16.51
N ARG A 332 13.27 4.06 17.29
CA ARG A 332 14.68 4.42 17.36
C ARG A 332 15.37 4.23 16.02
N GLU A 333 15.17 3.08 15.37
CA GLU A 333 15.76 2.79 14.06
C GLU A 333 15.29 3.78 12.98
N LEU A 334 13.99 4.14 13.00
CA LEU A 334 13.44 5.14 12.07
C LEU A 334 13.98 6.56 12.33
N LEU A 335 14.23 6.94 13.59
CA LEU A 335 14.88 8.21 13.94
C LEU A 335 16.34 8.25 13.46
N ILE A 336 17.09 7.16 13.62
CA ILE A 336 18.46 7.03 13.10
C ILE A 336 18.46 7.14 11.57
N SER A 337 17.53 6.44 10.91
CA SER A 337 17.37 6.51 9.45
C SER A 337 17.03 7.93 8.99
N PHE A 338 16.15 8.64 9.71
CA PHE A 338 15.82 10.03 9.40
C PHE A 338 17.05 10.93 9.48
N LYS A 339 17.85 10.84 10.55
CA LYS A 339 19.08 11.64 10.69
C LYS A 339 20.09 11.33 9.59
N ARG A 340 20.25 10.06 9.24
CA ARG A 340 21.15 9.63 8.16
C ARG A 340 20.71 10.16 6.79
N THR A 341 19.40 10.20 6.54
CA THR A 341 18.86 10.56 5.22
C THR A 341 18.71 12.07 5.02
N THR A 342 18.30 12.80 6.07
CA THR A 342 18.05 14.25 6.02
C THR A 342 19.25 15.08 6.48
N GLY A 343 20.17 14.49 7.23
CA GLY A 343 21.22 15.24 7.92
C GLY A 343 20.73 15.96 9.17
N GLU A 344 19.45 15.88 9.54
CA GLU A 344 18.83 16.62 10.65
C GLU A 344 18.31 15.71 11.76
N LYS A 345 18.33 16.18 13.01
CA LYS A 345 17.60 15.50 14.09
C LYS A 345 16.18 16.06 14.09
N PRO A 346 15.14 15.23 14.20
CA PRO A 346 13.78 15.75 14.27
C PRO A 346 13.61 16.55 15.57
N GLU A 347 13.12 17.77 15.43
CA GLU A 347 12.72 18.63 16.55
C GLU A 347 11.24 18.45 16.91
N ARG A 348 10.48 17.80 16.02
CA ARG A 348 9.06 17.49 16.23
C ARG A 348 8.74 16.10 15.66
N ILE A 349 7.89 15.39 16.40
CA ILE A 349 7.33 14.10 16.01
C ILE A 349 5.81 14.27 15.88
N ILE A 350 5.25 13.88 14.74
CA ILE A 350 3.80 13.72 14.56
C ILE A 350 3.55 12.21 14.44
N PHE A 351 2.67 11.65 15.26
CA PHE A 351 2.45 10.20 15.30
C PHE A 351 0.98 9.88 15.01
N TYR A 352 0.71 9.26 13.87
CA TYR A 352 -0.61 8.74 13.53
C TYR A 352 -0.67 7.25 13.92
N ARG A 353 -1.52 6.92 14.90
CA ARG A 353 -1.88 5.53 15.21
C ARG A 353 -3.24 5.26 14.57
N MET A 354 -3.29 4.27 13.69
CA MET A 354 -4.55 3.73 13.18
C MET A 354 -5.11 2.79 14.25
N GLU A 355 -6.41 2.78 14.49
CA GLU A 355 -7.11 1.78 15.33
C GLU A 355 -8.13 1.03 14.49
#